data_AF-A0A6L6TLA6-F1
#
_entry.id   AF-A0A6L6TLA6-F1
#
_cell.length_a   1.000
_cell.length_b   1.000
_cell.length_c   1.000
_cell.angle_alpha   90.00
_cell.angle_beta   90.00
_cell.angle_gamma   90.00
#
_symmetry.space_group_name_H-M   'P 1'
#
loop_
_entity.id
_entity.type
_entity.pdbx_description
1 polymer ?
#
loop_
_entity_poly.entity_id
_entity_poly.type
_entity_poly.pdbx_seq_one_letter_code
_entity_poly.pdbx_strand_id
1 'polypeptide(L)'
;MSDEMRSQYDLFGWKVRLDFYSRPVNYSYAVWHQGVGDTRPEDTEAFDFERVISPGTSWEHCTGLLGLPWLEFQPYPHERPILIRRRLARFVRTSIRRDLGEVIRKVSELIAVEAGEPYYLHQQFHFDAFVGTLDAEKVLRLQVAKGSTFALGYLDSLKRDEEAAEGFRARFEALPDERRVIRMRRLSIEPGSDWLIKPLYFAIRMVPERSRWDPFTMACNLYMTYQAEPGGRIPVDGAWVLGEEGHVAQALVDDRIIPSVAPPSRHFMGLASLLYPEGGIRSLSVGRSAPVSFVWYKDRFFSPPAAVNSEGMYHAEPLIKVVDGVRSRTHVALTPQTLPGVSWQLGESSKGRYEPDRSGCWYCPPADPQPEYDQDGKTQKPCALKASLGELLTIDVLESRYYGRVFQSTFVIVNAFPTHFFRVRNHNGRVSLRLYYIGIGGAQVEVDPQVIEWQVVAGDGRMAQDGTFTPGHSSTFSVVQAIEPDERQRYWYWAFIVIPVPLMDVDTFVAMSDSR
;
A
#
# COMPACT_ATOMS: atom_id res chain seq x y z
N MET A 1 13.78 33.55 -38.35
CA MET A 1 13.35 32.26 -37.77
C MET A 1 12.72 31.44 -38.89
N SER A 2 13.27 30.27 -39.22
CA SER A 2 12.68 29.39 -40.25
C SER A 2 11.28 28.93 -39.82
N ASP A 3 10.45 28.48 -40.77
CA ASP A 3 9.11 27.96 -40.43
C ASP A 3 9.17 26.72 -39.52
N GLU A 4 10.26 25.95 -39.61
CA GLU A 4 10.56 24.84 -38.70
C GLU A 4 10.89 25.30 -37.27
N MET A 5 11.62 26.42 -37.11
CA MET A 5 11.81 27.01 -35.79
C MET A 5 10.49 27.61 -35.25
N ARG A 6 9.62 28.13 -36.11
CA ARG A 6 8.30 28.64 -35.70
C ARG A 6 7.39 27.55 -35.17
N SER A 7 7.38 26.36 -35.76
CA SER A 7 6.58 25.25 -35.26
C SER A 7 7.08 24.71 -33.91
N GLN A 8 8.40 24.74 -33.67
CA GLN A 8 9.00 24.32 -32.40
C GLN A 8 8.59 25.19 -31.21
N TYR A 9 8.42 26.50 -31.43
CA TYR A 9 8.04 27.47 -30.39
C TYR A 9 6.53 27.75 -30.33
N ASP A 10 5.72 27.02 -31.08
CA ASP A 10 4.27 27.20 -31.07
C ASP A 10 3.67 26.72 -29.75
N LEU A 11 2.83 27.56 -29.16
CA LEU A 11 2.04 27.21 -27.97
C LEU A 11 0.70 26.58 -28.35
N PHE A 12 0.34 26.50 -29.62
CA PHE A 12 -0.89 25.89 -30.13
C PHE A 12 -2.18 26.43 -29.49
N GLY A 13 -2.16 27.70 -29.09
CA GLY A 13 -3.26 28.37 -28.37
C GLY A 13 -3.23 28.24 -26.85
N TRP A 14 -2.28 27.49 -26.29
CA TRP A 14 -2.01 27.45 -24.85
C TRP A 14 -1.23 28.68 -24.39
N LYS A 15 -1.24 28.95 -23.07
CA LYS A 15 -0.53 30.10 -22.49
C LYS A 15 0.89 29.77 -22.07
N VAL A 16 1.07 28.53 -21.61
CA VAL A 16 2.38 28.03 -21.20
C VAL A 16 2.52 26.60 -21.70
N ARG A 17 3.71 26.26 -22.19
CA ARG A 17 4.14 24.90 -22.48
C ARG A 17 5.41 24.62 -21.68
N LEU A 18 5.42 23.58 -20.87
CA LEU A 18 6.60 23.16 -20.11
C LEU A 18 7.12 21.84 -20.68
N ASP A 19 8.31 21.88 -21.23
CA ASP A 19 9.03 20.77 -21.84
C ASP A 19 10.01 20.21 -20.80
N PHE A 20 9.99 18.90 -20.54
CA PHE A 20 10.81 18.30 -19.48
C PHE A 20 11.21 16.87 -19.80
N TYR A 21 12.26 16.40 -19.11
CA TYR A 21 12.65 15.00 -19.10
C TYR A 21 12.03 14.27 -17.90
N SER A 22 11.45 13.10 -18.15
CA SER A 22 10.82 12.27 -17.12
C SER A 22 11.77 11.87 -15.99
N ARG A 23 13.01 11.49 -16.34
CA ARG A 23 13.98 10.93 -15.41
C ARG A 23 14.33 11.89 -14.25
N PRO A 24 14.71 13.16 -14.48
CA PRO A 24 14.91 14.13 -13.40
C PRO A 24 13.69 14.32 -12.49
N VAL A 25 12.47 14.31 -13.05
CA VAL A 25 11.23 14.45 -12.26
C VAL A 25 11.02 13.23 -11.36
N ASN A 26 11.04 12.03 -11.93
CA ASN A 26 10.88 10.76 -11.19
C ASN A 26 11.90 10.67 -10.05
N TYR A 27 13.14 11.01 -10.37
CA TYR A 27 14.25 10.94 -9.45
C TYR A 27 14.12 11.98 -8.31
N SER A 28 13.73 13.22 -8.62
CA SER A 28 13.47 14.24 -7.60
C SER A 28 12.41 13.77 -6.59
N TYR A 29 11.33 13.14 -7.07
CA TYR A 29 10.30 12.59 -6.17
C TYR A 29 10.80 11.41 -5.36
N ALA A 30 11.55 10.49 -5.95
CA ALA A 30 12.14 9.37 -5.23
C ALA A 30 12.98 9.85 -4.04
N VAL A 31 13.85 10.85 -4.25
CA VAL A 31 14.67 11.47 -3.19
C VAL A 31 13.79 12.16 -2.14
N TRP A 32 12.80 12.93 -2.57
CA TRP A 32 11.93 13.67 -1.65
C TRP A 32 11.10 12.76 -0.74
N HIS A 33 10.50 11.70 -1.28
CA HIS A 33 9.72 10.72 -0.52
C HIS A 33 10.58 9.86 0.42
N GLN A 34 11.87 9.65 0.09
CA GLN A 34 12.81 8.99 0.99
C GLN A 34 13.16 9.85 2.22
N GLY A 35 13.21 11.18 2.08
CA GLY A 35 13.70 12.06 3.14
C GLY A 35 12.63 12.77 3.99
N VAL A 36 11.49 13.14 3.42
CA VAL A 36 10.54 14.09 4.05
C VAL A 36 9.06 13.70 3.84
N GLY A 37 8.77 12.84 2.86
CA GLY A 37 7.41 12.48 2.49
C GLY A 37 6.59 11.87 3.64
N ASP A 38 5.34 12.31 3.76
CA ASP A 38 4.29 11.69 4.59
C ASP A 38 4.51 11.82 6.12
N THR A 39 5.31 12.80 6.55
CA THR A 39 5.61 13.04 7.98
C THR A 39 4.52 13.80 8.72
N ARG A 40 3.59 14.45 8.00
CA ARG A 40 2.52 15.25 8.58
C ARG A 40 1.16 14.55 8.41
N PRO A 41 0.23 14.65 9.38
CA PRO A 41 -1.09 14.05 9.25
C PRO A 41 -1.83 14.45 7.97
N GLU A 42 -1.72 15.72 7.56
CA GLU A 42 -2.35 16.25 6.34
C GLU A 42 -1.73 15.71 5.03
N ASP A 43 -0.54 15.10 5.11
CA ASP A 43 0.14 14.46 3.98
C ASP A 43 -0.31 12.98 3.83
N THR A 44 -1.23 12.51 4.67
CA THR A 44 -1.75 11.14 4.63
C THR A 44 -3.28 11.07 4.52
N GLU A 45 -3.78 10.01 3.90
CA GLU A 45 -5.20 9.69 3.78
C GLU A 45 -5.45 8.30 4.36
N ALA A 46 -6.32 8.24 5.38
CA ALA A 46 -6.73 6.96 5.95
C ALA A 46 -7.64 6.19 4.97
N PHE A 47 -7.43 4.88 4.90
CA PHE A 47 -8.34 3.98 4.21
C PHE A 47 -8.68 2.81 5.11
N ASP A 48 -9.89 2.32 4.91
CA ASP A 48 -10.48 1.18 5.59
C ASP A 48 -11.53 0.60 4.63
N PHE A 49 -11.39 -0.66 4.27
CA PHE A 49 -12.36 -1.39 3.44
C PHE A 49 -12.23 -2.90 3.59
N GLU A 50 -13.37 -3.58 3.39
CA GLU A 50 -13.45 -5.03 3.23
C GLU A 50 -13.71 -5.39 1.75
N ARG A 51 -12.98 -6.38 1.25
CA ARG A 51 -13.17 -7.02 -0.04
C ARG A 51 -13.68 -8.45 0.18
N VAL A 52 -14.77 -8.82 -0.51
CA VAL A 52 -15.23 -10.21 -0.55
C VAL A 52 -14.38 -10.96 -1.58
N ILE A 53 -13.66 -12.00 -1.16
CA ILE A 53 -12.87 -12.85 -2.05
C ILE A 53 -13.75 -13.99 -2.57
N SER A 54 -14.35 -14.74 -1.63
CA SER A 54 -15.33 -15.79 -1.92
C SER A 54 -16.59 -15.53 -1.10
N PRO A 55 -17.74 -15.26 -1.75
CA PRO A 55 -18.98 -14.94 -1.05
C PRO A 55 -19.32 -15.96 0.04
N GLY A 56 -19.39 -15.48 1.29
CA GLY A 56 -19.77 -16.27 2.44
C GLY A 56 -18.67 -17.13 3.07
N THR A 57 -17.47 -17.18 2.49
CA THR A 57 -16.36 -18.03 3.01
C THR A 57 -15.06 -17.29 3.21
N SER A 58 -14.70 -16.30 2.39
CA SER A 58 -13.46 -15.54 2.58
C SER A 58 -13.56 -14.07 2.22
N TRP A 59 -12.88 -13.25 3.01
CA TRP A 59 -12.80 -11.80 2.89
C TRP A 59 -11.38 -11.35 3.13
N GLU A 60 -11.08 -10.14 2.69
CA GLU A 60 -9.84 -9.44 2.98
C GLU A 60 -10.20 -8.05 3.51
N HIS A 61 -9.63 -7.71 4.65
CA HIS A 61 -9.79 -6.40 5.26
C HIS A 61 -8.49 -5.62 5.16
N CYS A 62 -8.54 -4.41 4.60
CA CYS A 62 -7.38 -3.57 4.36
C CYS A 62 -7.55 -2.23 5.08
N THR A 63 -6.61 -1.90 5.95
CA THR A 63 -6.57 -0.62 6.66
C THR A 63 -5.19 0.02 6.58
N GLY A 64 -5.13 1.34 6.72
CA GLY A 64 -3.85 2.01 6.76
C GLY A 64 -3.90 3.50 6.42
N LEU A 65 -2.74 4.02 6.05
CA LEU A 65 -2.51 5.40 5.67
C LEU A 65 -1.79 5.44 4.31
N LEU A 66 -2.40 6.13 3.34
CA LEU A 66 -1.77 6.44 2.06
C LEU A 66 -1.13 7.81 2.11
N GLY A 67 0.15 7.89 1.79
CA GLY A 67 0.89 9.13 1.63
C GLY A 67 0.43 9.97 0.44
N LEU A 68 1.10 11.11 0.27
CA LEU A 68 0.88 12.04 -0.83
C LEU A 68 1.17 11.34 -2.17
N PRO A 69 0.29 11.50 -3.16
CA PRO A 69 0.55 10.98 -4.48
C PRO A 69 1.62 11.80 -5.20
N TRP A 70 2.42 11.12 -6.01
CA TRP A 70 3.29 11.75 -6.99
C TRP A 70 3.22 11.07 -8.35
N LEU A 71 3.63 11.81 -9.38
CA LEU A 71 3.66 11.34 -10.76
C LEU A 71 4.98 10.64 -11.05
N GLU A 72 4.90 9.45 -11.60
CA GLU A 72 6.02 8.74 -12.20
C GLU A 72 5.75 8.47 -13.68
N PHE A 73 6.72 8.83 -14.51
CA PHE A 73 6.70 8.66 -15.95
C PHE A 73 7.51 7.42 -16.33
N GLN A 74 6.85 6.37 -16.79
CA GLN A 74 7.52 5.12 -17.17
C GLN A 74 8.31 5.27 -18.47
N PRO A 75 9.49 4.65 -18.62
CA PRO A 75 10.35 4.82 -19.79
C PRO A 75 9.88 4.03 -21.03
N TYR A 76 8.79 3.26 -20.93
CA TYR A 76 8.35 2.34 -21.98
C TYR A 76 7.40 3.01 -22.98
N PRO A 77 7.79 3.17 -24.26
CA PRO A 77 7.08 4.03 -25.21
C PRO A 77 5.78 3.43 -25.78
N HIS A 78 5.56 2.11 -25.65
CA HIS A 78 4.47 1.43 -26.35
C HIS A 78 3.12 1.54 -25.65
N GLU A 79 3.11 1.50 -24.31
CA GLU A 79 1.86 1.51 -23.54
C GLU A 79 1.49 2.90 -23.03
N ARG A 80 2.45 3.83 -23.05
CA ARG A 80 2.28 5.20 -22.59
C ARG A 80 1.52 5.31 -21.26
N PRO A 81 2.02 4.72 -20.15
CA PRO A 81 1.38 4.92 -18.86
C PRO A 81 2.01 6.07 -18.06
N ILE A 82 1.15 6.87 -17.44
CA ILE A 82 1.50 7.66 -16.25
C ILE A 82 1.19 6.78 -15.04
N LEU A 83 2.14 6.68 -14.11
CA LEU A 83 1.90 6.08 -12.81
C LEU A 83 1.68 7.18 -11.78
N ILE A 84 0.69 7.00 -10.95
CA ILE A 84 0.54 7.71 -9.70
C ILE A 84 0.96 6.75 -8.59
N ARG A 85 2.00 7.12 -7.85
CA ARG A 85 2.47 6.35 -6.71
C ARG A 85 2.01 7.02 -5.43
N ARG A 86 1.61 6.20 -4.47
CA ARG A 86 1.30 6.62 -3.09
C ARG A 86 1.98 5.69 -2.13
N ARG A 87 2.73 6.22 -1.18
CA ARG A 87 3.34 5.39 -0.13
C ARG A 87 2.25 4.79 0.74
N LEU A 88 2.40 3.53 1.13
CA LEU A 88 1.64 2.96 2.23
C LEU A 88 2.41 3.27 3.51
N ALA A 89 2.13 4.43 4.11
CA ALA A 89 2.77 4.88 5.34
C ALA A 89 2.40 3.99 6.53
N ARG A 90 1.26 3.30 6.45
CA ARG A 90 0.89 2.15 7.27
C ARG A 90 -0.03 1.29 6.42
N PHE A 91 0.11 -0.03 6.47
CA PHE A 91 -0.82 -0.93 5.80
C PHE A 91 -0.94 -2.21 6.59
N VAL A 92 -2.19 -2.63 6.81
CA VAL A 92 -2.53 -3.92 7.42
C VAL A 92 -3.53 -4.59 6.51
N ARG A 93 -3.17 -5.78 6.02
CA ARG A 93 -4.03 -6.68 5.27
C ARG A 93 -4.34 -7.89 6.14
N THR A 94 -5.62 -8.07 6.42
CA THR A 94 -6.12 -9.19 7.21
C THR A 94 -6.96 -10.10 6.33
N SER A 95 -6.48 -11.31 6.09
CA SER A 95 -7.28 -12.33 5.42
C SER A 95 -8.20 -12.97 6.47
N ILE A 96 -9.48 -13.02 6.15
CA ILE A 96 -10.55 -13.52 7.01
C ILE A 96 -11.20 -14.72 6.32
N ARG A 97 -11.46 -15.78 7.08
CA ARG A 97 -12.13 -16.99 6.61
C ARG A 97 -13.28 -17.39 7.52
N ARG A 98 -14.30 -18.00 6.93
CA ARG A 98 -15.39 -18.70 7.61
C ARG A 98 -15.57 -20.05 6.91
N ASP A 99 -15.30 -21.14 7.62
CA ASP A 99 -15.52 -22.47 7.08
C ASP A 99 -17.02 -22.74 6.90
N LEU A 100 -17.35 -23.66 5.99
CA LEU A 100 -18.74 -23.99 5.69
C LEU A 100 -19.44 -24.53 6.94
N GLY A 101 -20.57 -23.92 7.31
CA GLY A 101 -21.33 -24.28 8.51
C GLY A 101 -20.85 -23.62 9.80
N GLU A 102 -19.75 -22.86 9.78
CA GLU A 102 -19.35 -22.04 10.91
C GLU A 102 -20.18 -20.77 11.00
N VAL A 103 -20.40 -20.31 12.22
CA VAL A 103 -21.17 -19.09 12.51
C VAL A 103 -20.30 -17.84 12.60
N ILE A 104 -18.99 -17.98 12.78
CA ILE A 104 -18.07 -16.84 12.98
C ILE A 104 -17.00 -16.75 11.89
N ARG A 105 -16.55 -15.52 11.66
CA ARG A 105 -15.37 -15.21 10.85
C ARG A 105 -14.11 -15.33 11.73
N LYS A 106 -13.01 -15.76 11.14
CA LYS A 106 -11.72 -15.93 11.81
C LYS A 106 -10.61 -15.28 10.98
N VAL A 107 -9.67 -14.63 11.64
CA VAL A 107 -8.44 -14.17 10.99
C VAL A 107 -7.60 -15.41 10.62
N SER A 108 -7.24 -15.51 9.34
CA SER A 108 -6.42 -16.61 8.80
C SER A 108 -5.02 -16.17 8.39
N GLU A 109 -4.81 -14.89 8.08
CA GLU A 109 -3.50 -14.36 7.72
C GLU A 109 -3.43 -12.87 8.08
N LEU A 110 -2.26 -12.42 8.54
CA LEU A 110 -1.95 -10.99 8.71
C LEU A 110 -0.69 -10.65 7.94
N ILE A 111 -0.77 -9.56 7.17
CA ILE A 111 0.37 -8.86 6.60
C ILE A 111 0.31 -7.43 7.12
N ALA A 112 1.43 -6.91 7.59
CA ALA A 112 1.55 -5.50 7.92
C ALA A 112 2.84 -4.91 7.38
N VAL A 113 2.76 -3.64 7.03
CA VAL A 113 3.83 -2.79 6.53
C VAL A 113 3.89 -1.58 7.46
N GLU A 114 5.06 -1.33 8.02
CA GLU A 114 5.28 -0.27 8.98
C GLU A 114 5.68 1.07 8.33
N ALA A 115 5.59 2.13 9.14
CA ALA A 115 5.94 3.47 8.73
C ALA A 115 7.43 3.59 8.42
N GLY A 116 7.76 3.74 7.14
CA GLY A 116 9.13 3.89 6.69
C GLY A 116 9.55 2.86 5.64
N GLU A 117 8.75 1.82 5.42
CA GLU A 117 8.97 0.90 4.32
C GLU A 117 8.67 1.57 2.96
N PRO A 118 9.44 1.24 1.90
CA PRO A 118 9.21 1.76 0.57
C PRO A 118 8.14 0.92 -0.16
N TYR A 119 6.99 0.68 0.48
CA TYR A 119 5.85 -0.02 -0.10
C TYR A 119 4.84 0.98 -0.64
N TYR A 120 4.38 0.77 -1.87
CA TYR A 120 3.58 1.74 -2.60
C TYR A 120 2.36 1.12 -3.25
N LEU A 121 1.29 1.90 -3.27
CA LEU A 121 0.19 1.75 -4.20
C LEU A 121 0.58 2.40 -5.53
N HIS A 122 0.64 1.61 -6.58
CA HIS A 122 0.88 2.04 -7.95
C HIS A 122 -0.45 2.08 -8.69
N GLN A 123 -0.81 3.23 -9.24
CA GLN A 123 -2.02 3.41 -10.04
C GLN A 123 -1.60 3.83 -11.45
N GLN A 124 -1.92 3.02 -12.45
CA GLN A 124 -1.50 3.25 -13.83
C GLN A 124 -2.65 3.81 -14.66
N PHE A 125 -2.37 4.89 -15.39
CA PHE A 125 -3.32 5.57 -16.26
C PHE A 125 -2.74 5.76 -17.65
N HIS A 126 -3.60 5.76 -18.66
CA HIS A 126 -3.22 6.20 -20.01
C HIS A 126 -3.05 7.73 -20.04
N PHE A 127 -2.04 8.26 -20.76
CA PHE A 127 -1.80 9.72 -20.84
C PHE A 127 -3.03 10.52 -21.31
N ASP A 128 -3.84 9.94 -22.20
CA ASP A 128 -5.01 10.64 -22.73
C ASP A 128 -6.20 10.68 -21.76
N ALA A 129 -6.19 9.83 -20.73
CA ALA A 129 -7.20 9.81 -19.67
C ALA A 129 -6.92 10.84 -18.55
N PHE A 130 -5.94 11.73 -18.77
CA PHE A 130 -5.35 12.56 -17.75
C PHE A 130 -5.63 14.05 -18.00
N VAL A 131 -6.34 14.67 -17.07
CA VAL A 131 -6.56 16.12 -17.04
C VAL A 131 -6.20 16.64 -15.66
N GLY A 132 -5.32 17.63 -15.63
CA GLY A 132 -4.90 18.26 -14.41
C GLY A 132 -5.52 19.64 -14.21
N THR A 133 -5.78 19.97 -12.96
CA THR A 133 -6.22 21.31 -12.57
C THR A 133 -5.41 21.80 -11.38
N LEU A 134 -5.19 23.10 -11.33
CA LEU A 134 -4.75 23.79 -10.13
C LEU A 134 -5.90 24.68 -9.68
N ASP A 135 -6.35 24.54 -8.45
CA ASP A 135 -7.46 25.34 -7.92
C ASP A 135 -7.01 26.69 -7.34
N ALA A 136 -7.96 27.47 -6.83
CA ALA A 136 -7.69 28.76 -6.19
C ALA A 136 -6.85 28.63 -4.91
N GLU A 137 -6.91 27.48 -4.22
CA GLU A 137 -6.10 27.15 -3.05
C GLU A 137 -4.72 26.58 -3.41
N LYS A 138 -4.37 26.57 -4.70
CA LYS A 138 -3.11 26.06 -5.23
C LYS A 138 -2.92 24.57 -4.95
N VAL A 139 -4.02 23.83 -4.83
CA VAL A 139 -4.02 22.37 -4.71
C VAL A 139 -4.07 21.78 -6.11
N LEU A 140 -3.06 20.97 -6.40
CA LEU A 140 -2.96 20.24 -7.65
C LEU A 140 -3.91 19.04 -7.62
N ARG A 141 -4.80 18.93 -8.61
CA ARG A 141 -5.83 17.89 -8.71
C ARG A 141 -5.75 17.22 -10.07
N LEU A 142 -5.81 15.90 -10.08
CA LEU A 142 -5.77 15.09 -11.28
C LEU A 142 -7.10 14.38 -11.43
N GLN A 143 -7.87 14.75 -12.45
CA GLN A 143 -9.08 14.05 -12.84
C GLN A 143 -8.66 12.83 -13.66
N VAL A 144 -9.11 11.66 -13.22
CA VAL A 144 -8.70 10.38 -13.81
C VAL A 144 -9.91 9.55 -14.23
N ALA A 145 -9.83 8.98 -15.44
CA ALA A 145 -10.89 8.13 -16.00
C ALA A 145 -10.87 6.70 -15.42
N LYS A 146 -11.87 5.89 -15.80
CA LYS A 146 -11.97 4.47 -15.45
C LYS A 146 -10.99 3.65 -16.27
N GLY A 147 -10.73 2.42 -15.86
CA GLY A 147 -9.85 1.49 -16.59
C GLY A 147 -8.36 1.65 -16.25
N SER A 148 -8.06 2.17 -15.06
CA SER A 148 -6.70 2.19 -14.52
C SER A 148 -6.35 0.86 -13.86
N THR A 149 -5.09 0.43 -13.99
CA THR A 149 -4.59 -0.73 -13.25
C THR A 149 -4.04 -0.29 -11.89
N PHE A 150 -4.18 -1.16 -10.90
CA PHE A 150 -3.66 -0.93 -9.55
C PHE A 150 -2.75 -2.09 -9.19
N ALA A 151 -1.64 -1.79 -8.53
CA ALA A 151 -0.74 -2.81 -8.00
C ALA A 151 -0.09 -2.34 -6.71
N LEU A 152 0.18 -3.26 -5.79
CA LEU A 152 0.99 -3.00 -4.61
C LEU A 152 2.43 -3.47 -4.86
N GLY A 153 3.42 -2.73 -4.40
CA GLY A 153 4.80 -3.16 -4.55
C GLY A 153 5.82 -2.13 -4.11
N TYR A 154 7.06 -2.58 -4.05
CA TYR A 154 8.20 -1.76 -3.63
C TYR A 154 8.74 -0.92 -4.77
N LEU A 155 9.36 0.22 -4.43
CA LEU A 155 9.80 1.24 -5.41
C LEU A 155 10.58 0.65 -6.59
N ASP A 156 11.50 -0.27 -6.29
CA ASP A 156 12.44 -0.88 -7.24
C ASP A 156 12.07 -2.32 -7.59
N SER A 157 10.90 -2.80 -7.18
CA SER A 157 10.45 -4.15 -7.49
C SER A 157 9.79 -4.19 -8.88
N LEU A 158 10.28 -5.10 -9.73
CA LEU A 158 9.61 -5.46 -10.99
C LEU A 158 8.34 -6.28 -10.73
N LYS A 159 8.27 -7.00 -9.61
CA LYS A 159 7.07 -7.72 -9.20
C LYS A 159 6.15 -6.75 -8.46
N ARG A 160 4.95 -6.56 -9.01
CA ARG A 160 3.86 -5.83 -8.37
C ARG A 160 2.67 -6.78 -8.23
N ASP A 161 1.96 -6.65 -7.12
CA ASP A 161 0.83 -7.50 -6.77
C ASP A 161 -0.48 -6.77 -7.13
N GLU A 162 -1.03 -7.08 -8.30
CA GLU A 162 -2.33 -6.54 -8.75
C GLU A 162 -3.50 -7.13 -7.96
N GLU A 163 -3.39 -8.40 -7.54
CA GLU A 163 -4.44 -9.10 -6.80
C GLU A 163 -4.63 -8.48 -5.41
N ALA A 164 -3.54 -8.11 -4.73
CA ALA A 164 -3.58 -7.40 -3.45
C ALA A 164 -4.08 -5.95 -3.58
N ALA A 165 -3.94 -5.33 -4.75
CA ALA A 165 -4.37 -3.97 -5.00
C ALA A 165 -5.82 -3.84 -5.46
N GLU A 166 -6.46 -4.97 -5.79
CA GLU A 166 -7.81 -5.05 -6.35
C GLU A 166 -8.87 -4.34 -5.49
N GLY A 167 -8.75 -4.38 -4.16
CA GLY A 167 -9.67 -3.66 -3.28
C GLY A 167 -9.59 -2.13 -3.47
N PHE A 168 -8.39 -1.59 -3.71
CA PHE A 168 -8.22 -0.17 -4.06
C PHE A 168 -8.83 0.13 -5.44
N ARG A 169 -8.62 -0.75 -6.42
CA ARG A 169 -9.21 -0.62 -7.76
C ARG A 169 -10.73 -0.60 -7.70
N ALA A 170 -11.35 -1.58 -7.06
CA ALA A 170 -12.80 -1.70 -6.94
C ALA A 170 -13.41 -0.47 -6.25
N ARG A 171 -12.81 0.02 -5.17
CA ARG A 171 -13.26 1.24 -4.49
C ARG A 171 -13.15 2.46 -5.40
N PHE A 172 -12.03 2.61 -6.10
CA PHE A 172 -11.82 3.73 -7.02
C PHE A 172 -12.82 3.70 -8.19
N GLU A 173 -13.09 2.53 -8.77
CA GLU A 173 -14.04 2.36 -9.88
C GLU A 173 -15.50 2.57 -9.47
N ALA A 174 -15.83 2.32 -8.21
CA ALA A 174 -17.14 2.57 -7.63
C ALA A 174 -17.42 4.07 -7.39
N LEU A 175 -16.39 4.93 -7.39
CA LEU A 175 -16.59 6.37 -7.24
C LEU A 175 -17.26 6.96 -8.49
N PRO A 176 -18.19 7.92 -8.31
CA PRO A 176 -18.70 8.69 -9.42
C PRO A 176 -17.59 9.56 -10.02
N ASP A 177 -17.73 9.91 -11.30
CA ASP A 177 -16.71 10.58 -12.10
C ASP A 177 -16.16 11.84 -11.43
N GLU A 178 -17.02 12.69 -10.88
CA GLU A 178 -16.66 13.92 -10.18
C GLU A 178 -15.86 13.71 -8.88
N ARG A 179 -15.85 12.49 -8.33
CA ARG A 179 -15.06 12.13 -7.13
C ARG A 179 -13.79 11.35 -7.47
N ARG A 180 -13.56 11.00 -8.74
CA ARG A 180 -12.32 10.36 -9.22
C ARG A 180 -11.24 11.40 -9.48
N VAL A 181 -10.94 12.14 -8.41
CA VAL A 181 -9.95 13.21 -8.37
C VAL A 181 -8.86 12.80 -7.42
N ILE A 182 -7.64 12.67 -7.94
CA ILE A 182 -6.46 12.46 -7.12
C ILE A 182 -5.95 13.83 -6.68
N ARG A 183 -6.05 14.07 -5.38
CA ARG A 183 -5.49 15.27 -4.74
C ARG A 183 -3.99 15.06 -4.55
N MET A 184 -3.21 15.82 -5.30
CA MET A 184 -1.77 15.94 -5.09
C MET A 184 -1.50 16.95 -3.96
N ARG A 185 -0.27 17.44 -3.87
CA ARG A 185 0.12 18.42 -2.86
C ARG A 185 -0.44 19.83 -3.13
N ARG A 186 -0.50 20.63 -2.07
CA ARG A 186 -0.62 22.09 -2.16
C ARG A 186 0.73 22.67 -2.58
N LEU A 187 0.73 23.55 -3.57
CA LEU A 187 1.95 24.21 -4.03
C LEU A 187 2.31 25.38 -3.11
N SER A 188 3.59 25.46 -2.73
CA SER A 188 4.18 26.67 -2.16
C SER A 188 4.54 27.60 -3.31
N ILE A 189 3.82 28.72 -3.44
CA ILE A 189 3.99 29.67 -4.54
C ILE A 189 4.56 30.97 -3.99
N GLU A 190 5.58 31.49 -4.67
CA GLU A 190 6.21 32.75 -4.31
C GLU A 190 5.19 33.90 -4.37
N PRO A 191 5.10 34.76 -3.32
CA PRO A 191 4.20 35.89 -3.31
C PRO A 191 4.35 36.77 -4.56
N GLY A 192 3.22 37.15 -5.16
CA GLY A 192 3.20 37.93 -6.40
C GLY A 192 3.31 37.12 -7.69
N SER A 193 3.38 35.78 -7.61
CA SER A 193 3.36 34.89 -8.78
C SER A 193 1.96 34.51 -9.25
N ASP A 194 0.92 35.08 -8.64
CA ASP A 194 -0.48 34.78 -8.96
C ASP A 194 -0.86 35.10 -10.39
N TRP A 195 -0.14 35.97 -11.09
CA TRP A 195 -0.39 36.24 -12.50
C TRP A 195 -0.13 34.99 -13.38
N LEU A 196 0.85 34.15 -12.98
CA LEU A 196 1.28 32.97 -13.74
C LEU A 196 0.56 31.70 -13.28
N ILE A 197 0.35 31.57 -11.96
CA ILE A 197 -0.19 30.36 -11.34
C ILE A 197 -1.61 30.63 -10.80
N LYS A 198 -2.51 31.11 -11.66
CA LYS A 198 -3.96 31.22 -11.38
C LYS A 198 -4.61 29.83 -11.34
N PRO A 199 -5.93 29.70 -11.13
CA PRO A 199 -6.58 28.44 -11.44
C PRO A 199 -6.28 28.02 -12.88
N LEU A 200 -5.58 26.90 -13.03
CA LEU A 200 -5.06 26.40 -14.29
C LEU A 200 -5.76 25.10 -14.67
N TYR A 201 -5.85 24.89 -15.97
CA TYR A 201 -6.10 23.60 -16.61
C TYR A 201 -4.80 23.19 -17.30
N PHE A 202 -4.42 21.91 -17.18
CA PHE A 202 -3.26 21.40 -17.89
C PHE A 202 -3.45 19.99 -18.42
N ALA A 203 -2.73 19.72 -19.51
CA ALA A 203 -2.67 18.42 -20.15
C ALA A 203 -1.20 18.01 -20.34
N ILE A 204 -0.90 16.74 -20.08
CA ILE A 204 0.43 16.16 -20.27
C ILE A 204 0.44 15.33 -21.54
N ARG A 205 1.49 15.45 -22.34
CA ARG A 205 1.76 14.59 -23.50
C ARG A 205 3.19 14.11 -23.50
N MET A 206 3.38 12.90 -23.97
CA MET A 206 4.70 12.38 -24.27
C MET A 206 5.08 12.74 -25.69
N VAL A 207 6.36 13.07 -25.87
CA VAL A 207 6.96 13.26 -27.18
C VAL A 207 7.44 11.87 -27.67
N PRO A 208 7.05 11.41 -28.87
CA PRO A 208 7.44 10.11 -29.40
C PRO A 208 8.95 9.95 -29.61
N GLU A 209 9.67 11.06 -29.80
CA GLU A 209 11.11 11.04 -30.03
C GLU A 209 11.85 10.71 -28.72
N ARG A 210 12.60 9.59 -28.73
CA ARG A 210 13.46 9.22 -27.61
C ARG A 210 14.53 10.29 -27.42
N SER A 211 14.88 10.57 -26.16
CA SER A 211 16.08 11.36 -25.89
C SER A 211 17.26 10.76 -26.64
N ARG A 212 17.94 11.57 -27.46
CA ARG A 212 19.15 11.15 -28.19
C ARG A 212 20.27 10.69 -27.25
N TRP A 213 20.20 11.08 -25.98
CA TRP A 213 21.25 10.87 -24.97
C TRP A 213 20.96 9.70 -24.04
N ASP A 214 19.69 9.33 -23.84
CA ASP A 214 19.31 8.28 -22.89
C ASP A 214 18.01 7.59 -23.34
N PRO A 215 18.06 6.31 -23.77
CA PRO A 215 16.87 5.58 -24.20
C PRO A 215 15.85 5.34 -23.08
N PHE A 216 16.24 5.55 -21.81
CA PHE A 216 15.36 5.44 -20.64
C PHE A 216 14.76 6.79 -20.22
N THR A 217 15.11 7.88 -20.90
CA THR A 217 14.55 9.21 -20.63
C THR A 217 13.53 9.58 -21.69
N MET A 218 12.31 9.88 -21.24
CA MET A 218 11.23 10.35 -22.11
C MET A 218 11.12 11.86 -22.04
N ALA A 219 10.95 12.50 -23.19
CA ALA A 219 10.58 13.90 -23.25
C ALA A 219 9.05 14.03 -23.13
N CYS A 220 8.62 14.99 -22.33
CA CYS A 220 7.21 15.27 -22.07
C CYS A 220 6.93 16.76 -22.22
N ASN A 221 5.71 17.09 -22.65
CA ASN A 221 5.18 18.44 -22.65
C ASN A 221 4.01 18.53 -21.67
N LEU A 222 3.98 19.59 -20.87
CA LEU A 222 2.87 20.00 -20.03
C LEU A 222 2.30 21.30 -20.61
N TYR A 223 1.11 21.23 -21.20
CA TYR A 223 0.41 22.38 -21.75
C TYR A 223 -0.53 22.97 -20.70
N MET A 224 -0.52 24.29 -20.53
CA MET A 224 -1.27 24.99 -19.48
C MET A 224 -2.04 26.20 -20.01
N THR A 225 -3.27 26.36 -19.53
CA THR A 225 -4.11 27.54 -19.76
C THR A 225 -4.88 27.88 -18.48
N TYR A 226 -5.47 29.07 -18.41
CA TYR A 226 -6.33 29.45 -17.30
C TYR A 226 -7.71 28.79 -17.44
N GLN A 227 -8.34 28.38 -16.33
CA GLN A 227 -9.63 27.68 -16.37
C GLN A 227 -10.78 28.47 -17.03
N ALA A 228 -10.67 29.80 -17.05
CA ALA A 228 -11.65 30.67 -17.70
C ALA A 228 -11.48 30.77 -19.23
N GLU A 229 -10.42 30.17 -19.78
CA GLU A 229 -10.06 30.28 -21.20
C GLU A 229 -10.14 28.90 -21.89
N PRO A 230 -10.58 28.85 -23.15
CA PRO A 230 -10.55 27.60 -23.91
C PRO A 230 -9.11 27.11 -24.05
N GLY A 231 -8.91 25.80 -23.90
CA GLY A 231 -7.64 25.15 -24.16
C GLY A 231 -7.19 25.31 -25.62
N GLY A 232 -5.89 25.24 -25.85
CA GLY A 232 -5.33 25.16 -27.19
C GLY A 232 -5.49 23.77 -27.80
N ARG A 233 -5.06 23.61 -29.06
CA ARG A 233 -4.95 22.29 -29.69
C ARG A 233 -3.76 21.55 -29.09
N ILE A 234 -3.92 20.27 -28.79
CA ILE A 234 -2.79 19.41 -28.38
C ILE A 234 -2.23 18.71 -29.64
N PRO A 235 -0.94 18.89 -29.98
CA PRO A 235 -0.34 18.20 -31.12
C PRO A 235 -0.24 16.68 -30.85
N VAL A 236 -0.47 15.88 -31.90
CA VAL A 236 -0.45 14.40 -31.83
C VAL A 236 0.95 13.87 -31.48
N ASP A 237 1.98 14.46 -32.07
CA ASP A 237 3.37 14.03 -31.91
C ASP A 237 4.12 14.83 -30.83
N GLY A 238 3.40 15.61 -30.02
CA GLY A 238 4.02 16.61 -29.16
C GLY A 238 4.71 17.71 -29.96
N ALA A 239 5.36 18.64 -29.26
CA ALA A 239 6.26 19.59 -29.86
C ALA A 239 7.56 19.55 -29.07
N TRP A 240 8.67 19.32 -29.75
CA TRP A 240 9.93 19.11 -29.07
C TRP A 240 10.80 20.36 -29.08
N VAL A 241 11.16 20.86 -27.89
CA VAL A 241 12.36 21.69 -27.68
C VAL A 241 12.99 21.36 -26.32
N LEU A 242 14.26 20.99 -26.34
CA LEU A 242 15.17 21.04 -25.18
C LEU A 242 16.59 21.16 -25.70
N GLY A 243 17.26 22.29 -25.44
CA GLY A 243 18.59 22.58 -25.95
C GLY A 243 19.32 23.71 -25.24
N GLU A 244 19.83 23.43 -24.04
CA GLU A 244 21.05 23.99 -23.43
C GLU A 244 21.54 22.94 -22.41
N GLU A 245 22.81 22.53 -22.46
CA GLU A 245 23.37 21.51 -21.56
C GLU A 245 23.14 21.86 -20.07
N GLY A 246 22.67 20.87 -19.30
CA GLY A 246 22.50 21.00 -17.85
C GLY A 246 21.14 21.53 -17.36
N HIS A 247 20.15 21.69 -18.24
CA HIS A 247 18.77 21.98 -17.86
C HIS A 247 17.91 20.70 -17.86
N VAL A 248 16.95 20.65 -16.93
CA VAL A 248 16.05 19.49 -16.76
C VAL A 248 14.64 19.73 -17.31
N ALA A 249 14.28 21.00 -17.46
CA ALA A 249 13.02 21.44 -18.04
C ALA A 249 13.16 22.86 -18.64
N GLN A 250 12.26 23.20 -19.56
CA GLN A 250 12.13 24.50 -20.20
C GLN A 250 10.65 24.87 -20.32
N ALA A 251 10.25 26.06 -19.86
CA ALA A 251 8.93 26.61 -20.15
C ALA A 251 8.99 27.63 -21.28
N LEU A 252 8.01 27.56 -22.17
CA LEU A 252 7.65 28.58 -23.14
C LEU A 252 6.39 29.28 -22.61
N VAL A 253 6.46 30.59 -22.45
CA VAL A 253 5.39 31.42 -21.87
C VAL A 253 4.95 32.44 -22.91
N ASP A 254 3.65 32.55 -23.16
CA ASP A 254 3.09 33.59 -24.03
C ASP A 254 3.49 34.97 -23.47
N ASP A 255 4.24 35.75 -24.24
CA ASP A 255 4.80 37.02 -23.75
C ASP A 255 3.68 38.01 -23.38
N ARG A 256 2.49 37.86 -23.97
CA ARG A 256 1.31 38.71 -23.71
C ARG A 256 0.73 38.54 -22.32
N ILE A 257 0.99 37.42 -21.63
CA ILE A 257 0.53 37.20 -20.25
C ILE A 257 1.56 37.65 -19.21
N ILE A 258 2.79 37.97 -19.64
CA ILE A 258 3.84 38.44 -18.75
C ILE A 258 3.58 39.92 -18.42
N PRO A 259 3.59 40.31 -17.12
CA PRO A 259 3.43 41.71 -16.74
C PRO A 259 4.45 42.61 -17.45
N SER A 260 4.02 43.82 -17.80
CA SER A 260 4.86 44.83 -18.47
C SER A 260 6.09 45.18 -17.63
N VAL A 261 5.95 45.21 -16.31
CA VAL A 261 7.07 45.26 -15.37
C VAL A 261 7.68 43.88 -15.26
N ALA A 262 8.97 43.75 -15.59
CA ALA A 262 9.65 42.46 -15.59
C ALA A 262 9.53 41.77 -14.22
N PRO A 263 8.84 40.62 -14.13
CA PRO A 263 8.68 39.94 -12.86
C PRO A 263 10.03 39.34 -12.43
N PRO A 264 10.28 39.24 -11.12
CA PRO A 264 11.40 38.45 -10.60
C PRO A 264 11.40 37.04 -11.19
N SER A 265 12.59 36.54 -11.53
CA SER A 265 12.80 35.18 -12.06
C SER A 265 12.12 34.10 -11.20
N ARG A 266 12.17 34.26 -9.87
CA ARG A 266 11.48 33.39 -8.89
C ARG A 266 9.98 33.22 -9.12
N HIS A 267 9.29 34.17 -9.77
CA HIS A 267 7.86 34.02 -10.06
C HIS A 267 7.57 32.83 -10.98
N PHE A 268 8.54 32.42 -11.80
CA PHE A 268 8.41 31.28 -12.69
C PHE A 268 8.65 29.93 -11.99
N MET A 269 9.15 29.90 -10.76
CA MET A 269 9.39 28.63 -10.03
C MET A 269 8.10 27.84 -9.83
N GLY A 270 6.95 28.50 -9.68
CA GLY A 270 5.67 27.85 -9.51
C GLY A 270 5.27 26.95 -10.69
N LEU A 271 5.77 27.22 -11.91
CA LEU A 271 5.52 26.36 -13.06
C LEU A 271 6.23 25.01 -12.90
N ALA A 272 7.50 25.02 -12.46
CA ALA A 272 8.22 23.79 -12.20
C ALA A 272 7.67 23.04 -10.98
N SER A 273 7.12 23.75 -9.97
CA SER A 273 6.49 23.12 -8.81
C SER A 273 5.26 22.27 -9.15
N LEU A 274 4.66 22.41 -10.33
CA LEU A 274 3.61 21.50 -10.83
C LEU A 274 4.15 20.08 -11.05
N LEU A 275 5.44 19.94 -11.36
CA LEU A 275 6.09 18.67 -11.67
C LEU A 275 7.12 18.25 -10.63
N TYR A 276 7.92 19.17 -10.09
CA TYR A 276 9.03 18.85 -9.19
C TYR A 276 8.64 19.05 -7.73
N PRO A 277 9.10 18.21 -6.79
CA PRO A 277 8.89 18.43 -5.36
C PRO A 277 9.48 19.77 -4.87
N GLU A 278 9.11 20.18 -3.66
CA GLU A 278 9.53 21.48 -3.12
C GLU A 278 11.05 21.47 -2.92
N GLY A 279 11.71 22.54 -3.36
CA GLY A 279 13.17 22.62 -3.34
C GLY A 279 13.89 21.75 -4.38
N GLY A 280 13.19 21.06 -5.28
CA GLY A 280 13.80 20.25 -6.33
C GLY A 280 14.46 21.04 -7.47
N ILE A 281 14.15 22.33 -7.60
CA ILE A 281 14.79 23.22 -8.58
C ILE A 281 15.81 24.10 -7.88
N ARG A 282 17.02 24.19 -8.43
CA ARG A 282 18.15 24.97 -7.89
C ARG A 282 18.25 26.37 -8.47
N SER A 283 18.08 26.49 -9.77
CA SER A 283 18.21 27.77 -10.45
C SER A 283 17.36 27.81 -11.71
N LEU A 284 17.08 29.04 -12.16
CA LEU A 284 16.41 29.28 -13.40
C LEU A 284 17.01 30.48 -14.13
N SER A 285 16.95 30.46 -15.45
CA SER A 285 17.27 31.59 -16.33
C SER A 285 16.01 31.97 -17.12
N VAL A 286 15.86 33.24 -17.46
CA VAL A 286 14.73 33.76 -18.24
C VAL A 286 15.27 34.50 -19.45
N GLY A 287 14.83 34.10 -20.64
CA GLY A 287 15.11 34.76 -21.91
C GLY A 287 13.83 35.29 -22.53
N ARG A 288 13.79 36.55 -22.97
CA ARG A 288 12.60 37.12 -23.62
C ARG A 288 12.80 37.17 -25.13
N SER A 289 11.85 36.62 -25.88
CA SER A 289 11.89 36.65 -27.34
C SER A 289 10.49 36.59 -27.94
N ALA A 290 9.85 37.74 -28.17
CA ALA A 290 8.51 37.79 -28.75
C ALA A 290 8.35 36.84 -29.97
N PRO A 291 7.30 36.02 -30.03
CA PRO A 291 6.10 36.06 -29.17
C PRO A 291 6.15 35.22 -27.88
N VAL A 292 7.27 34.57 -27.56
CA VAL A 292 7.39 33.66 -26.41
C VAL A 292 8.59 33.97 -25.53
N SER A 293 8.40 33.93 -24.22
CA SER A 293 9.51 33.96 -23.27
C SER A 293 9.91 32.55 -22.86
N PHE A 294 11.21 32.35 -22.66
CA PHE A 294 11.83 31.10 -22.25
C PHE A 294 12.19 31.14 -20.78
N VAL A 295 11.92 30.05 -20.08
CA VAL A 295 12.37 29.83 -18.72
C VAL A 295 13.06 28.48 -18.67
N TRP A 296 14.33 28.43 -18.31
CA TRP A 296 15.04 27.17 -18.16
C TRP A 296 15.22 26.83 -16.70
N TYR A 297 15.09 25.54 -16.34
CA TYR A 297 15.19 25.06 -14.97
C TYR A 297 16.36 24.10 -14.82
N LYS A 298 17.12 24.24 -13.74
CA LYS A 298 18.18 23.30 -13.33
C LYS A 298 17.76 22.56 -12.06
N ASP A 299 17.89 21.24 -12.09
CA ASP A 299 17.61 20.37 -10.93
C ASP A 299 18.66 20.59 -9.83
N ARG A 300 18.22 20.52 -8.59
CA ARG A 300 19.10 20.55 -7.41
C ARG A 300 19.77 19.21 -7.16
N PHE A 301 19.14 18.11 -7.55
CA PHE A 301 19.52 16.76 -7.18
C PHE A 301 20.32 16.03 -8.26
N PHE A 302 20.83 16.70 -9.29
CA PHE A 302 21.52 16.02 -10.41
C PHE A 302 22.81 15.25 -10.01
N SER A 303 23.22 15.29 -8.75
CA SER A 303 24.11 14.29 -8.16
C SER A 303 23.28 13.15 -7.56
N PRO A 304 23.44 11.89 -8.02
CA PRO A 304 22.86 10.71 -7.37
C PRO A 304 23.03 10.85 -5.86
N PRO A 305 22.01 10.67 -4.98
CA PRO A 305 22.33 10.40 -3.60
C PRO A 305 23.28 9.20 -3.63
N ALA A 306 24.34 9.24 -2.82
CA ALA A 306 25.01 8.01 -2.46
C ALA A 306 23.89 7.03 -2.08
N ALA A 307 23.88 5.83 -2.68
CA ALA A 307 22.85 4.82 -2.44
C ALA A 307 22.54 4.85 -0.94
N VAL A 308 21.37 5.37 -0.59
CA VAL A 308 21.05 5.56 0.80
C VAL A 308 20.94 4.15 1.30
N ASN A 309 21.92 3.73 2.10
CA ASN A 309 21.77 2.60 2.99
C ASN A 309 20.65 3.00 3.95
N SER A 310 19.40 2.95 3.49
CA SER A 310 18.30 2.76 4.40
C SER A 310 18.68 1.46 5.07
N GLU A 311 19.08 1.52 6.34
CA GLU A 311 18.97 0.35 7.21
C GLU A 311 17.50 -0.08 7.06
N GLY A 312 17.26 -1.00 6.12
CA GLY A 312 15.92 -1.21 5.60
C GLY A 312 15.01 -1.56 6.75
N MET A 313 13.84 -0.91 6.78
CA MET A 313 12.73 -1.50 7.49
C MET A 313 12.34 -2.71 6.65
N TYR A 314 12.61 -3.88 7.20
CA TYR A 314 12.23 -5.15 6.61
C TYR A 314 11.18 -5.79 7.51
N HIS A 315 10.37 -6.65 6.93
CA HIS A 315 9.44 -7.50 7.67
C HIS A 315 9.26 -8.82 6.93
N ALA A 316 8.81 -9.82 7.69
CA ALA A 316 8.42 -11.10 7.14
C ALA A 316 6.95 -11.05 6.69
N GLU A 317 6.68 -11.51 5.47
CA GLU A 317 5.32 -11.69 4.96
C GLU A 317 5.04 -13.19 4.76
N PRO A 318 4.00 -13.76 5.39
CA PRO A 318 3.08 -13.13 6.35
C PRO A 318 3.67 -12.96 7.76
N LEU A 319 3.09 -12.09 8.59
CA LEU A 319 3.41 -12.01 10.02
C LEU A 319 2.89 -13.23 10.77
N ILE A 320 1.65 -13.61 10.46
CA ILE A 320 1.02 -14.82 10.96
C ILE A 320 0.14 -15.44 9.88
N LYS A 321 0.12 -16.78 9.83
CA LYS A 321 -0.81 -17.55 9.01
C LYS A 321 -1.36 -18.75 9.76
N VAL A 322 -2.67 -18.95 9.68
CA VAL A 322 -3.35 -20.16 10.13
C VAL A 322 -3.30 -21.19 9.01
N VAL A 323 -2.81 -22.38 9.32
CA VAL A 323 -2.71 -23.50 8.39
C VAL A 323 -3.67 -24.58 8.86
N ASP A 324 -4.75 -24.78 8.11
CA ASP A 324 -5.66 -25.90 8.26
C ASP A 324 -5.08 -27.14 7.55
N GLY A 325 -5.44 -28.36 7.99
CA GLY A 325 -4.83 -29.66 7.61
C GLY A 325 -4.68 -29.99 6.11
N VAL A 326 -5.08 -29.10 5.20
CA VAL A 326 -4.67 -29.13 3.79
C VAL A 326 -3.24 -28.61 3.69
N ARG A 327 -2.29 -29.50 3.36
CA ARG A 327 -0.83 -29.31 3.34
C ARG A 327 -0.32 -28.30 2.28
N SER A 328 -0.88 -27.09 2.22
CA SER A 328 -0.37 -26.04 1.36
C SER A 328 0.87 -25.44 1.97
N ARG A 329 2.01 -25.64 1.31
CA ARG A 329 3.21 -24.84 1.57
C ARG A 329 2.88 -23.35 1.50
N THR A 330 3.46 -22.56 2.39
CA THR A 330 3.29 -21.11 2.39
C THR A 330 4.60 -20.44 1.99
N HIS A 331 4.56 -19.55 1.02
CA HIS A 331 5.72 -18.73 0.70
C HIS A 331 5.88 -17.64 1.75
N VAL A 332 7.10 -17.50 2.25
CA VAL A 332 7.53 -16.46 3.17
C VAL A 332 8.57 -15.61 2.45
N ALA A 333 8.34 -14.31 2.42
CA ALA A 333 9.29 -13.35 1.90
C ALA A 333 9.81 -12.45 3.02
N LEU A 334 11.09 -12.09 2.95
CA LEU A 334 11.60 -10.92 3.64
C LEU A 334 11.55 -9.77 2.64
N THR A 335 10.92 -8.68 3.02
CA THR A 335 10.52 -7.62 2.10
C THR A 335 11.04 -6.27 2.61
N PRO A 336 11.44 -5.26 1.80
CA PRO A 336 11.53 -5.15 0.33
C PRO A 336 12.68 -5.97 -0.27
N GLN A 337 12.36 -6.93 -1.14
CA GLN A 337 13.31 -7.82 -1.83
C GLN A 337 13.93 -8.92 -0.95
N THR A 338 13.87 -10.15 -1.46
CA THR A 338 14.72 -11.24 -1.02
C THR A 338 16.11 -11.07 -1.57
N LEU A 339 16.90 -10.40 -0.74
CA LEU A 339 18.27 -10.03 -0.99
C LEU A 339 19.17 -11.26 -0.84
N PRO A 340 20.26 -11.36 -1.63
CA PRO A 340 21.29 -12.36 -1.35
C PRO A 340 21.78 -12.18 0.10
N GLY A 341 21.87 -13.28 0.85
CA GLY A 341 22.38 -13.28 2.22
C GLY A 341 21.33 -13.33 3.33
N VAL A 342 20.04 -13.46 3.04
CA VAL A 342 19.04 -13.83 4.06
C VAL A 342 19.28 -15.28 4.48
N SER A 343 19.46 -15.51 5.78
CA SER A 343 19.45 -16.86 6.34
C SER A 343 18.09 -17.15 6.99
N TRP A 344 17.67 -18.41 6.89
CA TRP A 344 16.39 -18.88 7.37
C TRP A 344 16.62 -19.92 8.47
N GLN A 345 15.81 -19.88 9.52
CA GLN A 345 15.87 -20.82 10.61
C GLN A 345 14.47 -21.02 11.20
N LEU A 346 14.13 -22.25 11.56
CA LEU A 346 12.95 -22.51 12.37
C LEU A 346 13.30 -22.37 13.85
N GLY A 347 12.39 -21.79 14.63
CA GLY A 347 12.51 -21.74 16.09
C GLY A 347 12.60 -23.15 16.68
N GLU A 348 13.26 -23.28 17.83
CA GLU A 348 13.63 -24.58 18.43
C GLU A 348 12.44 -25.54 18.67
N SER A 349 11.25 -25.00 18.94
CA SER A 349 10.02 -25.77 19.18
C SER A 349 9.22 -26.08 17.90
N SER A 350 9.66 -25.58 16.74
CA SER A 350 8.91 -25.74 15.49
C SER A 350 9.00 -27.17 14.96
N LYS A 351 7.89 -27.71 14.44
CA LYS A 351 7.79 -29.10 13.98
C LYS A 351 7.80 -29.24 12.46
N GLY A 352 7.55 -28.17 11.73
CA GLY A 352 7.57 -28.11 10.27
C GLY A 352 8.97 -28.14 9.69
N ARG A 353 9.07 -27.82 8.40
CA ARG A 353 10.33 -27.64 7.68
C ARG A 353 10.26 -26.42 6.78
N TYR A 354 11.40 -25.99 6.28
CA TYR A 354 11.48 -24.87 5.35
C TYR A 354 12.37 -25.22 4.16
N GLU A 355 12.05 -24.64 3.01
CA GLU A 355 12.72 -24.88 1.73
C GLU A 355 13.07 -23.51 1.12
N PRO A 356 14.31 -23.01 1.29
CA PRO A 356 14.73 -21.74 0.71
C PRO A 356 14.58 -21.72 -0.81
N ASP A 357 14.17 -20.57 -1.36
CA ASP A 357 14.03 -20.33 -2.79
C ASP A 357 14.70 -18.99 -3.17
N ARG A 358 14.89 -18.73 -4.47
CA ARG A 358 15.49 -17.49 -4.97
C ARG A 358 14.73 -16.24 -4.53
N SER A 359 13.42 -16.36 -4.30
CA SER A 359 12.55 -15.26 -3.91
C SER A 359 12.08 -15.30 -2.47
N GLY A 360 12.68 -16.13 -1.60
CA GLY A 360 12.26 -16.25 -0.21
C GLY A 360 12.44 -17.65 0.34
N CYS A 361 11.42 -18.14 1.03
CA CYS A 361 11.42 -19.45 1.63
C CYS A 361 10.02 -20.05 1.63
N TRP A 362 9.90 -21.33 1.30
CA TRP A 362 8.66 -22.06 1.47
C TRP A 362 8.62 -22.71 2.84
N TYR A 363 7.68 -22.30 3.68
CA TYR A 363 7.33 -23.03 4.90
C TYR A 363 6.43 -24.22 4.56
N CYS A 364 6.78 -25.38 5.07
CA CYS A 364 6.05 -26.63 4.92
C CYS A 364 5.60 -27.10 6.31
N PRO A 365 4.28 -27.14 6.60
CA PRO A 365 3.79 -27.59 7.89
C PRO A 365 4.21 -29.06 8.17
N PRO A 366 4.26 -29.48 9.44
CA PRO A 366 4.49 -30.88 9.80
C PRO A 366 3.44 -31.80 9.18
N ALA A 367 3.69 -33.11 9.24
CA ALA A 367 2.70 -34.09 8.80
C ALA A 367 1.40 -33.92 9.61
N ASP A 368 0.27 -33.95 8.90
CA ASP A 368 -1.06 -33.79 9.49
C ASP A 368 -1.27 -34.82 10.61
N PRO A 369 -1.48 -34.39 11.87
CA PRO A 369 -1.88 -35.32 12.91
C PRO A 369 -3.18 -36.00 12.44
N GLN A 370 -3.33 -37.30 12.72
CA GLN A 370 -4.54 -38.04 12.38
C GLN A 370 -5.36 -38.21 13.66
N PRO A 371 -6.00 -37.13 14.19
CA PRO A 371 -6.80 -37.26 15.39
C PRO A 371 -8.00 -38.16 15.12
N GLU A 372 -8.32 -38.99 16.09
CA GLU A 372 -9.54 -39.78 16.08
C GLU A 372 -10.69 -38.91 16.59
N TYR A 373 -11.80 -38.92 15.85
CA TYR A 373 -12.99 -38.14 16.18
C TYR A 373 -14.13 -39.05 16.62
N ASP A 374 -14.91 -38.54 17.57
CA ASP A 374 -16.07 -39.23 18.13
C ASP A 374 -17.30 -38.30 18.11
N GLN A 375 -18.47 -38.87 17.83
CA GLN A 375 -19.75 -38.16 17.75
C GLN A 375 -20.50 -38.14 19.07
N ASP A 376 -20.07 -38.93 20.08
CA ASP A 376 -20.74 -39.03 21.39
C ASP A 376 -20.50 -37.79 22.30
N GLY A 377 -19.75 -36.79 21.82
CA GLY A 377 -19.51 -35.54 22.54
C GLY A 377 -20.76 -34.64 22.62
N LYS A 378 -20.74 -33.64 23.51
CA LYS A 378 -21.88 -32.72 23.71
C LYS A 378 -22.15 -31.73 22.57
N THR A 379 -21.24 -31.64 21.60
CA THR A 379 -21.31 -30.70 20.47
C THR A 379 -21.83 -31.38 19.22
N GLN A 380 -22.46 -30.62 18.33
CA GLN A 380 -22.87 -31.13 17.02
C GLN A 380 -21.67 -31.56 16.15
N LYS A 381 -20.51 -30.91 16.34
CA LYS A 381 -19.28 -31.31 15.67
C LYS A 381 -18.65 -32.50 16.39
N PRO A 382 -18.07 -33.47 15.64
CA PRO A 382 -17.27 -34.53 16.23
C PRO A 382 -16.11 -33.96 17.06
N CYS A 383 -15.85 -34.56 18.21
CA CYS A 383 -14.81 -34.14 19.13
C CYS A 383 -13.58 -35.00 18.95
N ALA A 384 -12.39 -34.38 18.90
CA ALA A 384 -11.15 -35.14 18.91
C ALA A 384 -10.95 -35.84 20.26
N LEU A 385 -10.51 -37.10 20.23
CA LEU A 385 -10.18 -37.87 21.42
C LEU A 385 -8.83 -37.42 21.98
N LYS A 386 -8.77 -37.12 23.28
CA LYS A 386 -7.53 -36.75 23.99
C LYS A 386 -6.44 -37.81 23.84
N ALA A 387 -6.82 -39.08 23.82
CA ALA A 387 -5.90 -40.20 23.65
C ALA A 387 -5.20 -40.24 22.27
N SER A 388 -5.82 -39.65 21.24
CA SER A 388 -5.30 -39.66 19.86
C SER A 388 -4.46 -38.44 19.50
N LEU A 389 -4.53 -37.38 20.32
CA LEU A 389 -3.93 -36.09 20.01
C LEU A 389 -3.36 -35.42 21.26
N GLY A 390 -2.04 -35.22 21.25
CA GLY A 390 -1.32 -34.57 22.35
C GLY A 390 -1.48 -33.04 22.39
N GLU A 391 -1.60 -32.38 21.24
CA GLU A 391 -1.64 -30.91 21.15
C GLU A 391 -2.70 -30.45 20.14
N LEU A 392 -3.50 -29.45 20.52
CA LEU A 392 -4.56 -28.87 19.69
C LEU A 392 -4.03 -27.92 18.61
N LEU A 393 -2.99 -27.16 18.96
CA LEU A 393 -2.28 -26.24 18.09
C LEU A 393 -0.78 -26.53 18.13
N THR A 394 -0.14 -26.49 16.97
CA THR A 394 1.32 -26.36 16.88
C THR A 394 1.63 -24.92 16.47
N ILE A 395 2.61 -24.31 17.13
CA ILE A 395 3.12 -22.98 16.76
C ILE A 395 4.53 -23.13 16.21
N ASP A 396 4.69 -22.85 14.93
CA ASP A 396 6.00 -22.77 14.29
C ASP A 396 6.36 -21.31 14.04
N VAL A 397 7.63 -20.99 14.22
CA VAL A 397 8.16 -19.65 13.94
C VAL A 397 9.30 -19.80 12.95
N LEU A 398 9.13 -19.25 11.74
CA LEU A 398 10.20 -19.13 10.77
C LEU A 398 10.88 -17.78 10.93
N GLU A 399 12.15 -17.81 11.30
CA GLU A 399 13.01 -16.64 11.43
C GLU A 399 13.79 -16.41 10.14
N SER A 400 13.68 -15.20 9.60
CA SER A 400 14.58 -14.66 8.58
C SER A 400 15.57 -13.71 9.22
N ARG A 401 16.86 -13.92 8.99
CA ARG A 401 17.93 -13.08 9.52
C ARG A 401 18.61 -12.31 8.40
N TYR A 402 18.74 -11.00 8.59
CA TYR A 402 19.35 -10.11 7.60
C TYR A 402 19.99 -8.91 8.29
N TYR A 403 21.24 -8.59 7.95
CA TYR A 403 22.05 -7.54 8.60
C TYR A 403 22.03 -7.58 10.14
N GLY A 404 22.08 -8.79 10.72
CA GLY A 404 22.05 -8.97 12.18
C GLY A 404 20.69 -8.74 12.85
N ARG A 405 19.65 -8.41 12.09
CA ARG A 405 18.25 -8.33 12.56
C ARG A 405 17.53 -9.65 12.31
N VAL A 406 16.50 -9.92 13.12
CA VAL A 406 15.66 -11.12 13.04
C VAL A 406 14.23 -10.66 12.78
N PHE A 407 13.59 -11.27 11.78
CA PHE A 407 12.19 -11.07 11.44
C PHE A 407 11.48 -12.42 11.50
N GLN A 408 10.24 -12.43 11.99
CA GLN A 408 9.54 -13.66 12.32
C GLN A 408 8.24 -13.77 11.53
N SER A 409 8.00 -14.96 10.96
CA SER A 409 6.72 -15.40 10.41
C SER A 409 6.17 -16.52 11.28
N THR A 410 4.98 -16.35 11.84
CA THR A 410 4.35 -17.32 12.75
C THR A 410 3.30 -18.16 12.03
N PHE A 411 3.34 -19.48 12.23
CA PHE A 411 2.38 -20.41 11.68
C PHE A 411 1.58 -21.06 12.81
N VAL A 412 0.26 -20.94 12.73
CA VAL A 412 -0.68 -21.61 13.64
C VAL A 412 -1.23 -22.83 12.92
N ILE A 413 -0.70 -24.00 13.25
CA ILE A 413 -1.13 -25.26 12.65
C ILE A 413 -2.24 -25.85 13.51
N VAL A 414 -3.40 -26.03 12.89
CA VAL A 414 -4.60 -26.53 13.56
C VAL A 414 -4.63 -28.05 13.48
N ASN A 415 -4.28 -28.71 14.59
CA ASN A 415 -4.10 -30.17 14.65
C ASN A 415 -5.43 -30.95 14.79
N ALA A 416 -6.52 -30.28 15.15
CA ALA A 416 -7.87 -30.85 15.18
C ALA A 416 -8.92 -29.76 14.92
N PHE A 417 -10.13 -30.15 14.52
CA PHE A 417 -11.19 -29.18 14.33
C PHE A 417 -11.67 -28.58 15.67
N PRO A 418 -11.81 -27.25 15.78
CA PRO A 418 -12.42 -26.63 16.96
C PRO A 418 -13.90 -27.02 17.11
N THR A 419 -14.27 -27.45 18.30
CA THR A 419 -15.66 -27.77 18.67
C THR A 419 -16.42 -26.54 19.18
N HIS A 420 -15.69 -25.53 19.63
CA HIS A 420 -16.21 -24.26 20.13
C HIS A 420 -15.86 -23.10 19.19
N PHE A 421 -16.42 -21.94 19.48
CA PHE A 421 -16.17 -20.70 18.77
C PHE A 421 -16.25 -19.50 19.72
N PHE A 422 -15.59 -18.39 19.36
CA PHE A 422 -15.62 -17.17 20.15
C PHE A 422 -16.64 -16.18 19.61
N ARG A 423 -17.38 -15.52 20.50
CA ARG A 423 -17.96 -14.21 20.21
C ARG A 423 -17.05 -13.13 20.78
N VAL A 424 -16.73 -12.15 19.95
CA VAL A 424 -15.81 -11.07 20.28
C VAL A 424 -16.64 -9.81 20.56
N ARG A 425 -16.31 -9.06 21.61
CA ARG A 425 -16.97 -7.80 21.94
C ARG A 425 -15.95 -6.75 22.35
N ASN A 426 -16.27 -5.48 22.12
CA ASN A 426 -15.57 -4.38 22.75
C ASN A 426 -16.15 -4.18 24.16
N HIS A 427 -15.32 -4.33 25.19
CA HIS A 427 -15.66 -3.99 26.56
C HIS A 427 -14.67 -2.95 27.08
N ASN A 428 -15.09 -1.68 27.15
CA ASN A 428 -14.29 -0.55 27.62
C ASN A 428 -12.95 -0.37 26.88
N GLY A 429 -12.98 -0.47 25.55
CA GLY A 429 -11.79 -0.33 24.70
C GLY A 429 -10.87 -1.55 24.73
N ARG A 430 -11.36 -2.71 25.19
CA ARG A 430 -10.64 -3.98 25.23
C ARG A 430 -11.41 -5.08 24.52
N VAL A 431 -10.68 -6.03 23.96
CA VAL A 431 -11.26 -7.24 23.38
C VAL A 431 -11.75 -8.13 24.53
N SER A 432 -13.03 -8.49 24.51
CA SER A 432 -13.64 -9.46 25.42
C SER A 432 -14.11 -10.66 24.61
N LEU A 433 -13.67 -11.85 25.02
CA LEU A 433 -13.99 -13.13 24.39
C LEU A 433 -14.99 -13.90 25.25
N ARG A 434 -16.03 -14.43 24.61
CA ARG A 434 -16.96 -15.39 25.20
C ARG A 434 -16.94 -16.67 24.39
N LEU A 435 -16.79 -17.81 25.05
CA LEU A 435 -16.69 -19.11 24.40
C LEU A 435 -18.09 -19.72 24.27
N TYR A 436 -18.43 -20.20 23.08
CA TYR A 436 -19.71 -20.83 22.78
C TYR A 436 -19.49 -22.16 22.02
N TYR A 437 -20.48 -23.03 22.06
CA TYR A 437 -20.58 -24.18 21.17
C TYR A 437 -22.01 -24.37 20.65
N ILE A 438 -22.16 -25.16 19.60
CA ILE A 438 -23.46 -25.64 19.12
C ILE A 438 -23.67 -27.04 19.71
N GLY A 439 -24.65 -27.18 20.60
CA GLY A 439 -25.00 -28.47 21.21
C GLY A 439 -25.64 -29.42 20.20
N ILE A 440 -25.77 -30.71 20.54
CA ILE A 440 -26.41 -31.73 19.68
C ILE A 440 -27.81 -31.30 19.20
N GLY A 441 -28.56 -30.56 20.04
CA GLY A 441 -29.88 -30.03 19.70
C GLY A 441 -29.88 -28.79 18.80
N GLY A 442 -28.71 -28.33 18.30
CA GLY A 442 -28.56 -27.14 17.46
C GLY A 442 -28.57 -25.80 18.22
N ALA A 443 -28.80 -25.80 19.53
CA ALA A 443 -28.77 -24.59 20.35
C ALA A 443 -27.34 -24.10 20.58
N GLN A 444 -27.14 -22.79 20.53
CA GLN A 444 -25.88 -22.16 20.96
C GLN A 444 -25.86 -22.06 22.49
N VAL A 445 -24.78 -22.55 23.09
CA VAL A 445 -24.59 -22.58 24.54
C VAL A 445 -23.31 -21.82 24.88
N GLU A 446 -23.40 -20.86 25.81
CA GLU A 446 -22.24 -20.17 26.38
C GLU A 446 -21.58 -21.07 27.43
N VAL A 447 -20.26 -21.19 27.37
CA VAL A 447 -19.48 -21.90 28.39
C VAL A 447 -19.31 -20.99 29.62
N ASP A 448 -19.47 -21.55 30.82
CA ASP A 448 -19.21 -20.80 32.05
C ASP A 448 -17.77 -20.26 32.07
N PRO A 449 -17.55 -18.93 32.14
CA PRO A 449 -16.21 -18.35 32.16
C PRO A 449 -15.30 -18.90 33.26
N GLN A 450 -15.85 -19.41 34.37
CA GLN A 450 -15.07 -19.94 35.49
C GLN A 450 -14.42 -21.30 35.18
N VAL A 451 -14.93 -22.05 34.20
CA VAL A 451 -14.36 -23.36 33.83
C VAL A 451 -13.41 -23.28 32.63
N ILE A 452 -13.31 -22.12 31.97
CA ILE A 452 -12.48 -21.98 30.77
C ILE A 452 -11.01 -21.87 31.16
N GLU A 453 -10.19 -22.72 30.56
CA GLU A 453 -8.73 -22.63 30.60
C GLU A 453 -8.26 -21.77 29.43
N TRP A 454 -7.79 -20.56 29.73
CA TRP A 454 -7.26 -19.63 28.75
C TRP A 454 -5.74 -19.79 28.60
N GLN A 455 -5.26 -19.84 27.36
CA GLN A 455 -3.84 -19.90 27.06
C GLN A 455 -3.51 -18.96 25.90
N VAL A 456 -2.50 -18.11 26.09
CA VAL A 456 -1.85 -17.39 24.99
C VAL A 456 -0.75 -18.30 24.45
N VAL A 457 -0.93 -18.82 23.24
CA VAL A 457 -0.01 -19.81 22.63
C VAL A 457 1.03 -19.14 21.73
N ALA A 458 0.79 -17.91 21.27
CA ALA A 458 1.76 -17.09 20.57
C ALA A 458 1.48 -15.59 20.82
N GLY A 459 2.53 -14.76 20.71
CA GLY A 459 2.48 -13.35 21.10
C GLY A 459 2.71 -13.14 22.60
N ASP A 460 2.62 -11.89 23.06
CA ASP A 460 2.92 -11.50 24.44
C ASP A 460 1.72 -10.87 25.17
N GLY A 461 0.51 -11.01 24.61
CA GLY A 461 -0.74 -10.62 25.27
C GLY A 461 -1.08 -11.48 26.48
N ARG A 462 -2.16 -11.12 27.17
CA ARG A 462 -2.64 -11.80 28.38
C ARG A 462 -4.15 -11.92 28.39
N MET A 463 -4.66 -13.02 28.92
CA MET A 463 -6.08 -13.26 29.13
C MET A 463 -6.41 -13.21 30.63
N ALA A 464 -7.45 -12.48 30.99
CA ALA A 464 -8.09 -12.60 32.30
C ALA A 464 -9.12 -13.73 32.28
N GLN A 465 -9.46 -14.27 33.46
CA GLN A 465 -10.40 -15.38 33.61
C GLN A 465 -11.79 -15.07 33.03
N ASP A 466 -12.19 -13.80 33.08
CA ASP A 466 -13.46 -13.32 32.55
C ASP A 466 -13.50 -13.23 31.00
N GLY A 467 -12.41 -13.59 30.32
CA GLY A 467 -12.27 -13.52 28.87
C GLY A 467 -11.79 -12.16 28.35
N THR A 468 -11.38 -11.23 29.21
CA THR A 468 -10.82 -9.93 28.77
C THR A 468 -9.36 -10.08 28.34
N PHE A 469 -9.06 -9.68 27.11
CA PHE A 469 -7.70 -9.65 26.57
C PHE A 469 -7.01 -8.31 26.83
N THR A 470 -5.73 -8.38 27.20
CA THR A 470 -4.84 -7.23 27.30
C THR A 470 -3.66 -7.45 26.35
N PRO A 471 -3.43 -6.55 25.37
CA PRO A 471 -2.30 -6.69 24.45
C PRO A 471 -0.97 -6.56 25.18
N GLY A 472 0.05 -7.21 24.61
CA GLY A 472 1.44 -7.05 25.04
C GLY A 472 2.07 -5.78 24.46
N HIS A 473 3.39 -5.66 24.59
CA HIS A 473 4.15 -4.50 24.11
C HIS A 473 5.04 -4.84 22.92
N SER A 474 5.42 -6.11 22.77
CA SER A 474 6.42 -6.56 21.80
C SER A 474 5.80 -7.17 20.56
N SER A 475 4.63 -7.81 20.68
CA SER A 475 3.96 -8.46 19.54
C SER A 475 2.84 -7.61 18.97
N THR A 476 2.67 -7.68 17.65
CA THR A 476 1.60 -7.01 16.90
C THR A 476 0.29 -7.81 16.91
N PHE A 477 0.35 -9.07 17.36
CA PHE A 477 -0.81 -9.94 17.50
C PHE A 477 -0.67 -10.88 18.70
N SER A 478 -1.73 -11.61 19.02
CA SER A 478 -1.66 -12.75 19.93
C SER A 478 -2.56 -13.87 19.45
N VAL A 479 -2.18 -15.12 19.71
CA VAL A 479 -2.99 -16.30 19.44
C VAL A 479 -3.48 -16.82 20.78
N VAL A 480 -4.80 -16.82 20.95
CA VAL A 480 -5.45 -17.26 22.18
C VAL A 480 -6.17 -18.57 21.91
N GLN A 481 -5.91 -19.56 22.76
CA GLN A 481 -6.61 -20.82 22.84
C GLN A 481 -7.48 -20.82 24.10
N ALA A 482 -8.69 -21.36 24.00
CA ALA A 482 -9.55 -21.64 25.14
C ALA A 482 -9.93 -23.12 25.13
N ILE A 483 -9.79 -23.77 26.28
CA ILE A 483 -10.20 -25.15 26.50
C ILE A 483 -11.31 -25.16 27.55
N GLU A 484 -12.38 -25.88 27.28
CA GLU A 484 -13.33 -26.29 28.30
C GLU A 484 -12.94 -27.71 28.78
N PRO A 485 -12.61 -27.90 30.06
CA PRO A 485 -12.28 -29.20 30.59
C PRO A 485 -13.44 -30.19 30.46
N ASP A 486 -13.17 -31.35 29.86
CA ASP A 486 -14.08 -32.49 29.93
C ASP A 486 -13.89 -33.23 31.27
N GLU A 487 -14.94 -33.35 32.07
CA GLU A 487 -14.92 -34.06 33.36
C GLU A 487 -14.41 -35.50 33.22
N ARG A 488 -14.70 -36.15 32.09
CA ARG A 488 -14.27 -37.53 31.80
C ARG A 488 -12.88 -37.61 31.15
N GLN A 489 -12.27 -36.46 30.86
CA GLN A 489 -10.96 -36.36 30.21
C GLN A 489 -10.85 -37.16 28.90
N ARG A 490 -11.95 -37.29 28.15
CA ARG A 490 -12.03 -38.03 26.89
C ARG A 490 -11.92 -37.11 25.69
N TYR A 491 -12.58 -35.96 25.72
CA TYR A 491 -12.74 -35.08 24.56
C TYR A 491 -11.97 -33.77 24.67
N TRP A 492 -11.53 -33.27 23.51
CA TRP A 492 -11.06 -31.90 23.37
C TRP A 492 -12.22 -30.95 23.04
N TYR A 493 -12.62 -30.14 24.02
CA TYR A 493 -13.57 -29.04 23.86
C TYR A 493 -12.83 -27.72 23.81
N TRP A 494 -12.73 -27.09 22.64
CA TRP A 494 -11.81 -25.96 22.48
C TRP A 494 -12.10 -25.05 21.29
N ALA A 495 -11.52 -23.85 21.35
CA ALA A 495 -11.44 -22.90 20.26
C ALA A 495 -10.11 -22.14 20.29
N PHE A 496 -9.77 -21.48 19.18
CA PHE A 496 -8.67 -20.51 19.13
C PHE A 496 -9.04 -19.29 18.28
N ILE A 497 -8.31 -18.19 18.48
CA ILE A 497 -8.46 -16.94 17.73
C ILE A 497 -7.13 -16.20 17.62
N VAL A 498 -6.89 -15.57 16.47
CA VAL A 498 -5.80 -14.60 16.28
C VAL A 498 -6.36 -13.21 16.55
N ILE A 499 -5.78 -12.51 17.52
CA ILE A 499 -6.17 -11.15 17.93
C ILE A 499 -5.10 -10.18 17.39
N PRO A 500 -5.40 -9.37 16.35
CA PRO A 500 -4.47 -8.43 15.73
C PRO A 500 -4.36 -7.10 16.51
N VAL A 501 -4.48 -7.11 17.84
CA VAL A 501 -4.39 -5.89 18.67
C VAL A 501 -2.99 -5.91 19.32
N PRO A 502 -2.18 -4.83 19.21
CA PRO A 502 -2.54 -3.45 18.84
C PRO A 502 -2.35 -3.08 17.36
N LEU A 503 -2.04 -4.04 16.47
CA LEU A 503 -1.87 -3.77 15.05
C LEU A 503 -3.12 -3.14 14.39
N MET A 504 -4.29 -3.45 14.93
CA MET A 504 -5.61 -2.96 14.59
C MET A 504 -6.32 -2.50 15.86
N ASP A 505 -7.22 -1.53 15.76
CA ASP A 505 -8.04 -1.11 16.90
C ASP A 505 -9.13 -2.15 17.24
N VAL A 506 -9.66 -2.05 18.46
CA VAL A 506 -10.61 -3.03 19.00
C VAL A 506 -11.94 -3.02 18.25
N ASP A 507 -12.43 -1.85 17.83
CA ASP A 507 -13.73 -1.73 17.16
C ASP A 507 -13.69 -2.38 15.79
N THR A 508 -12.62 -2.13 15.02
CA THR A 508 -12.38 -2.77 13.73
C THR A 508 -12.30 -4.29 13.87
N PHE A 509 -11.55 -4.81 14.85
CA PHE A 509 -11.44 -6.25 15.05
C PHE A 509 -12.78 -6.92 15.44
N VAL A 510 -13.57 -6.27 16.30
CA VAL A 510 -14.90 -6.75 16.68
C VAL A 510 -15.83 -6.76 15.47
N ALA A 511 -15.87 -5.68 14.69
CA ALA A 511 -16.70 -5.58 13.50
C ALA A 511 -16.36 -6.65 12.44
N MET A 512 -15.09 -7.03 12.30
CA MET A 512 -14.65 -8.11 11.41
C MET A 512 -15.03 -9.51 11.91
N SER A 513 -15.09 -9.70 13.22
CA SER A 513 -15.36 -11.00 13.84
C SER A 513 -16.86 -11.35 13.82
N ASP A 514 -17.73 -10.34 13.82
CA ASP A 514 -19.18 -10.52 13.75
C ASP A 514 -19.62 -10.94 12.35
N SER A 515 -20.38 -12.04 12.27
CA SER A 515 -21.10 -12.42 11.05
C SER A 515 -22.37 -11.57 10.95
N ARG A 516 -22.39 -10.63 10.00
CA ARG A 516 -23.64 -9.96 9.59
C ARG A 516 -24.59 -10.91 8.87
#